data_AF-A0A8H7IQB9-F1
#
_entry.id   AF-A0A8H7IQB9-F1
#
_cell.length_a   1.000
_cell.length_b   1.000
_cell.length_c   1.000
_cell.angle_alpha   90.00
_cell.angle_beta   90.00
_cell.angle_gamma   90.00
#
_symmetry.space_group_name_H-M   'P 1'
#
loop_
_entity.id
_entity.type
_entity.pdbx_description
1 polymer ?
#
loop_
_entity_poly.entity_id
_entity_poly.type
_entity_poly.pdbx_seq_one_letter_code
_entity_poly.pdbx_strand_id
1 'polypeptide(L)'
;MAQSRPVEAPRGAMQGGGPRMPNAAARMGGRVAGKRLAEGARWRRAGETVERWRRPRPPSPSATQRAMILARLLRPQQPLRAAQRCTRLAQRRAIHEVPHLANYDERFRESGIPELLSPTGFNTAWSKYQQLMVDKLNEKVAGTALEDDSTQTVAVKTAREPLFASTFNYASMAFNNHFFFQSITDRETSMSNELAASLTTSFSSLDIFKADFLATAEAMFGPGFVWLVWHRQSYALNQGSWKIVPTYLAGSPLSDAHWRQQPVDMNTQNALSAGGLSGADYVRQNQIQNSAGVTGPHSAAGQAARNRAPGGADIIPALCVNTWEHVWVPDWGITGKKDFLEAWWRRINWSEVQSRVPKEAVGKMNS
;
A
#
# COMPACT_ATOMS: atom_id res chain seq x y z
N MET A 1 51.57 52.69 21.88
CA MET A 1 50.73 51.70 22.58
C MET A 1 49.54 52.42 23.20
N ALA A 2 48.37 52.41 22.54
CA ALA A 2 47.07 52.76 23.13
C ALA A 2 45.99 52.68 22.03
N GLN A 3 45.04 51.75 22.17
CA GLN A 3 43.74 51.72 21.48
C GLN A 3 42.73 51.36 22.60
N SER A 4 41.97 52.33 23.12
CA SER A 4 40.73 52.95 22.62
C SER A 4 39.48 52.22 23.13
N ARG A 5 38.81 52.89 24.08
CA ARG A 5 37.45 52.67 24.59
C ARG A 5 36.39 53.14 23.56
N PRO A 6 35.11 52.76 23.74
CA PRO A 6 34.13 52.64 22.65
C PRO A 6 33.43 53.97 22.32
N VAL A 7 32.94 54.11 21.08
CA VAL A 7 32.14 55.26 20.64
C VAL A 7 30.85 54.79 19.97
N GLU A 8 29.79 55.48 20.38
CA GLU A 8 28.38 55.37 20.03
C GLU A 8 28.09 55.46 18.53
N ALA A 9 26.99 54.82 18.13
CA ALA A 9 26.40 54.94 16.80
C ALA A 9 25.59 56.24 16.67
N PRO A 10 25.69 56.98 15.55
CA PRO A 10 24.88 58.18 15.34
C PRO A 10 23.52 57.87 14.69
N ARG A 11 22.51 58.61 15.16
CA ARG A 11 21.20 58.76 14.51
C ARG A 11 21.31 59.69 13.31
N GLY A 12 20.66 59.32 12.21
CA GLY A 12 20.36 60.19 11.07
C GLY A 12 19.01 59.83 10.49
N ALA A 13 18.06 60.76 10.55
CA ALA A 13 16.70 60.63 10.06
C ALA A 13 16.58 61.15 8.61
N MET A 14 15.71 60.54 7.79
CA MET A 14 14.87 61.31 6.85
C MET A 14 13.61 60.54 6.44
N GLN A 15 12.57 61.34 6.18
CA GLN A 15 11.14 61.05 6.13
C GLN A 15 10.63 60.53 4.78
N GLY A 16 9.43 59.94 4.82
CA GLY A 16 8.50 59.72 3.71
C GLY A 16 7.71 58.45 3.99
N GLY A 17 6.39 58.40 4.21
CA GLY A 17 5.29 59.27 3.80
C GLY A 17 4.26 58.36 3.11
N GLY A 18 3.16 58.01 3.79
CA GLY A 18 2.03 57.28 3.18
C GLY A 18 1.40 56.20 4.07
N PRO A 19 0.07 55.95 3.99
CA PRO A 19 -0.78 56.03 5.17
C PRO A 19 -1.28 54.69 5.73
N ARG A 20 -1.54 54.70 7.04
CA ARG A 20 -2.33 53.70 7.78
C ARG A 20 -3.76 53.66 7.24
N MET A 21 -4.26 52.44 7.00
CA MET A 21 -5.70 52.18 6.92
C MET A 21 -6.21 51.58 8.25
N PRO A 22 -7.43 51.95 8.71
CA PRO A 22 -7.88 51.69 10.06
C PRO A 22 -8.74 50.42 10.19
N ASN A 23 -8.74 49.91 11.42
CA ASN A 23 -9.66 48.92 11.93
C ASN A 23 -11.05 49.56 12.14
N ALA A 24 -12.11 49.01 11.55
CA ALA A 24 -13.48 49.37 11.89
C ALA A 24 -14.44 48.20 11.63
N ALA A 25 -14.95 47.66 12.72
CA ALA A 25 -16.19 46.90 12.74
C ALA A 25 -17.39 47.85 12.56
N ALA A 26 -18.31 47.55 11.63
CA ALA A 26 -19.70 47.95 11.74
C ALA A 26 -20.60 47.14 10.78
N ARG A 27 -21.67 46.61 11.38
CA ARG A 27 -22.93 46.12 10.81
C ARG A 27 -23.41 46.88 9.57
N MET A 28 -23.98 46.14 8.62
CA MET A 28 -25.24 46.37 7.88
C MET A 28 -25.44 45.11 7.00
N GLY A 29 -26.48 44.30 7.15
CA GLY A 29 -27.88 44.68 6.95
C GLY A 29 -28.31 44.38 5.51
N GLY A 30 -28.09 43.16 4.99
CA GLY A 30 -28.48 42.75 3.63
C GLY A 30 -29.51 41.61 3.66
N ARG A 31 -30.77 41.95 3.37
CA ARG A 31 -31.89 41.00 3.23
C ARG A 31 -31.60 40.01 2.10
N VAL A 32 -31.51 38.72 2.41
CA VAL A 32 -31.62 37.66 1.41
C VAL A 32 -33.10 37.32 1.26
N ALA A 33 -33.67 37.70 0.12
CA ALA A 33 -35.02 37.35 -0.28
C ALA A 33 -35.10 35.84 -0.53
N GLY A 34 -35.76 35.12 0.37
CA GLY A 34 -36.13 33.72 0.18
C GLY A 34 -37.18 33.61 -0.92
N LYS A 35 -36.76 33.23 -2.13
CA LYS A 35 -37.66 32.72 -3.16
C LYS A 35 -37.99 31.26 -2.82
N ARG A 36 -39.14 31.07 -2.18
CA ARG A 36 -39.86 29.79 -2.14
C ARG A 36 -40.29 29.44 -3.57
N LEU A 37 -39.68 28.41 -4.16
CA LEU A 37 -40.27 27.70 -5.29
C LEU A 37 -41.17 26.60 -4.71
N ALA A 38 -42.46 26.92 -4.63
CA ALA A 38 -43.52 25.95 -4.41
C ALA A 38 -44.05 25.54 -5.80
N GLU A 39 -43.55 24.44 -6.34
CA GLU A 39 -44.18 23.78 -7.49
C GLU A 39 -44.89 22.52 -6.99
N GLY A 40 -46.20 22.68 -6.79
CA GLY A 40 -47.12 21.59 -6.58
C GLY A 40 -47.37 20.88 -7.91
N ALA A 41 -46.77 19.70 -8.08
CA ALA A 41 -47.12 18.77 -9.13
C ALA A 41 -48.51 18.17 -8.83
N ARG A 42 -49.53 18.77 -9.46
CA ARG A 42 -50.93 18.35 -9.43
C ARG A 42 -51.11 17.17 -10.38
N TRP A 43 -51.05 15.94 -9.85
CA TRP A 43 -51.41 14.74 -10.61
C TRP A 43 -52.93 14.70 -10.84
N ARG A 44 -53.35 14.79 -12.10
CA ARG A 44 -54.73 14.51 -12.52
C ARG A 44 -54.99 13.00 -12.39
N ARG A 45 -56.05 12.65 -11.67
CA ARG A 45 -56.65 11.31 -11.67
C ARG A 45 -57.29 11.08 -13.04
N ALA A 46 -56.64 10.27 -13.89
CA ALA A 46 -57.31 9.55 -14.95
C ALA A 46 -57.86 8.25 -14.33
N GLY A 47 -59.15 8.00 -14.57
CA GLY A 47 -59.82 6.77 -14.16
C GLY A 47 -59.44 5.58 -15.04
N GLU A 48 -59.86 4.40 -14.57
CA GLU A 48 -60.10 3.17 -15.34
C GLU A 48 -58.83 2.52 -15.94
N THR A 49 -58.43 1.29 -15.68
CA THR A 49 -59.09 0.03 -15.29
C THR A 49 -58.05 -0.87 -14.61
N VAL A 50 -58.39 -1.50 -13.49
CA VAL A 50 -57.53 -2.53 -12.86
C VAL A 50 -57.76 -3.86 -13.58
N GLU A 51 -56.91 -4.18 -14.55
CA GLU A 51 -56.80 -5.56 -15.04
C GLU A 51 -56.08 -6.42 -14.01
N ARG A 52 -56.89 -7.15 -13.24
CA ARG A 52 -56.46 -8.21 -12.33
C ARG A 52 -55.89 -9.36 -13.17
N TRP A 53 -54.57 -9.46 -13.24
CA TRP A 53 -53.88 -10.67 -13.72
C TRP A 53 -54.28 -11.88 -12.86
N ARG A 54 -55.26 -12.66 -13.33
CA ARG A 54 -55.56 -13.99 -12.77
C ARG A 54 -54.45 -14.94 -13.21
N ARG A 55 -53.63 -15.38 -12.27
CA ARG A 55 -52.78 -16.57 -12.49
C ARG A 55 -53.71 -17.77 -12.80
N PRO A 56 -53.45 -18.56 -13.85
CA PRO A 56 -54.19 -19.78 -14.08
C PRO A 56 -53.94 -20.76 -12.93
N ARG A 57 -55.00 -21.44 -12.45
CA ARG A 57 -54.87 -22.54 -11.48
C ARG A 57 -54.08 -23.68 -12.13
N PRO A 58 -53.13 -24.31 -11.43
CA PRO A 58 -52.50 -25.51 -11.95
C PRO A 58 -53.55 -26.63 -12.10
N PRO A 59 -53.44 -27.48 -13.13
CA PRO A 59 -54.35 -28.61 -13.30
C PRO A 59 -54.20 -29.59 -12.14
N SER A 60 -55.32 -30.18 -11.70
CA SER A 60 -55.36 -31.24 -10.71
C SER A 60 -54.58 -32.47 -11.20
N PRO A 61 -53.75 -33.11 -10.36
CA PRO A 61 -52.97 -34.27 -10.75
C PRO A 61 -53.87 -35.46 -11.13
N SER A 62 -53.55 -36.15 -12.22
CA SER A 62 -54.25 -37.36 -12.66
C SER A 62 -54.05 -38.51 -11.67
N ALA A 63 -54.93 -39.53 -11.72
CA ALA A 63 -54.91 -40.68 -10.80
C ALA A 63 -53.53 -41.36 -10.68
N THR A 64 -52.73 -41.31 -11.75
CA THR A 64 -51.36 -41.86 -11.81
C THR A 64 -50.34 -41.07 -10.97
N GLN A 65 -50.52 -39.76 -10.79
CA GLN A 65 -49.67 -38.92 -9.91
C GLN A 65 -50.00 -39.10 -8.42
N ARG A 66 -51.24 -39.46 -8.07
CA ARG A 66 -51.62 -39.80 -6.69
C ARG A 66 -51.00 -41.13 -6.23
N ALA A 67 -50.84 -42.09 -7.14
CA ALA A 67 -50.21 -43.38 -6.84
C ALA A 67 -48.71 -43.26 -6.51
N MET A 68 -47.98 -42.35 -7.17
CA MET A 68 -46.55 -42.13 -6.87
C MET A 68 -46.32 -41.39 -5.54
N ILE A 69 -47.27 -40.55 -5.11
CA ILE A 69 -47.18 -39.85 -3.81
C ILE A 69 -47.47 -40.82 -2.66
N LEU A 70 -48.40 -41.77 -2.82
CA LEU A 70 -48.67 -42.80 -1.82
C LEU A 70 -47.58 -43.87 -1.74
N ALA A 71 -46.84 -44.15 -2.83
CA ALA A 71 -45.72 -45.09 -2.81
C ALA A 71 -44.44 -44.54 -2.12
N ARG A 72 -44.39 -43.24 -1.77
CA ARG A 72 -43.31 -42.65 -0.98
C ARG A 72 -43.54 -42.68 0.54
N LEU A 73 -44.72 -43.08 1.00
CA LEU A 73 -45.09 -43.09 2.42
C LEU A 73 -44.87 -44.44 3.13
N LEU A 74 -44.33 -45.45 2.44
CA LEU A 74 -44.13 -46.80 2.99
C LEU A 74 -42.71 -47.32 2.74
N ARG A 75 -41.68 -46.48 2.97
CA ARG A 75 -40.30 -46.98 3.14
C ARG A 75 -40.04 -47.25 4.63
N PRO A 76 -39.56 -48.44 5.02
CA PRO A 76 -39.12 -48.68 6.39
C PRO A 76 -37.92 -47.77 6.69
N GLN A 77 -38.11 -46.86 7.65
CA GLN A 77 -37.05 -46.02 8.20
C GLN A 77 -36.19 -46.90 9.12
N GLN A 78 -34.98 -47.24 8.69
CA GLN A 78 -33.96 -47.76 9.61
C GLN A 78 -33.57 -46.64 10.60
N PRO A 79 -33.37 -46.92 11.90
CA PRO A 79 -32.96 -45.91 12.84
C PRO A 79 -31.47 -45.59 12.64
N LEU A 80 -31.16 -44.68 11.72
CA LEU A 80 -29.84 -44.05 11.69
C LEU A 80 -29.75 -43.04 12.83
N ARG A 81 -29.46 -43.52 14.03
CA ARG A 81 -28.79 -42.70 15.06
C ARG A 81 -27.34 -42.51 14.62
N ALA A 82 -27.14 -41.74 13.56
CA ALA A 82 -25.86 -41.09 13.35
C ALA A 82 -25.79 -39.96 14.39
N ALA A 83 -25.19 -40.24 15.54
CA ALA A 83 -24.59 -39.18 16.32
C ALA A 83 -23.55 -38.54 15.40
N GLN A 84 -23.94 -37.51 14.65
CA GLN A 84 -23.01 -36.54 14.16
C GLN A 84 -22.40 -35.93 15.41
N ARG A 85 -21.30 -36.54 15.87
CA ARG A 85 -20.25 -35.78 16.51
C ARG A 85 -19.93 -34.70 15.49
N CYS A 86 -20.57 -33.55 15.64
CA CYS A 86 -19.95 -32.30 15.28
C CYS A 86 -18.66 -32.29 16.09
N THR A 87 -17.62 -32.91 15.55
CA THR A 87 -16.30 -32.36 15.71
C THR A 87 -16.45 -30.96 15.16
N ARG A 88 -16.78 -30.01 16.04
CA ARG A 88 -16.26 -28.66 15.89
C ARG A 88 -14.76 -28.92 15.83
N LEU A 89 -14.23 -29.11 14.62
CA LEU A 89 -12.85 -28.79 14.36
C LEU A 89 -12.77 -27.40 14.93
N ALA A 90 -12.06 -27.26 16.04
CA ALA A 90 -11.72 -25.95 16.53
C ALA A 90 -11.00 -25.31 15.34
N GLN A 91 -11.70 -24.48 14.57
CA GLN A 91 -11.08 -23.57 13.63
C GLN A 91 -10.18 -22.74 14.52
N ARG A 92 -8.93 -23.17 14.64
CA ARG A 92 -7.86 -22.35 15.16
C ARG A 92 -7.79 -21.20 14.19
N ARG A 93 -8.28 -20.05 14.62
CA ARG A 93 -8.12 -18.79 13.89
C ARG A 93 -6.63 -18.62 13.63
N ALA A 94 -6.21 -18.45 12.38
CA ALA A 94 -4.85 -18.03 12.08
C ALA A 94 -4.79 -16.49 12.23
N ILE A 95 -4.84 -16.03 13.48
CA ILE A 95 -4.77 -14.60 13.80
C ILE A 95 -3.41 -14.09 13.32
N HIS A 96 -3.40 -12.93 12.63
CA HIS A 96 -2.14 -12.29 12.28
C HIS A 96 -1.40 -11.90 13.57
N GLU A 97 -0.20 -12.42 13.73
CA GLU A 97 0.70 -12.11 14.83
C GLU A 97 1.94 -11.39 14.30
N VAL A 98 2.65 -10.69 15.19
CA VAL A 98 3.93 -10.07 14.84
C VAL A 98 4.92 -11.19 14.51
N PRO A 99 5.50 -11.21 13.29
CA PRO A 99 6.44 -12.27 12.92
C PRO A 99 7.73 -12.12 13.73
N HIS A 100 8.31 -13.25 14.15
CA HIS A 100 9.60 -13.25 14.82
C HIS A 100 10.73 -12.93 13.82
N LEU A 101 11.59 -11.96 14.15
CA LEU A 101 12.77 -11.66 13.33
C LEU A 101 13.84 -12.73 13.56
N ALA A 102 13.96 -13.65 12.60
CA ALA A 102 14.62 -14.96 12.72
C ALA A 102 15.95 -15.03 13.50
N ASN A 103 16.78 -13.98 13.49
CA ASN A 103 18.13 -14.03 14.08
C ASN A 103 18.39 -13.02 15.20
N TYR A 104 17.52 -12.02 15.41
CA TYR A 104 17.89 -10.84 16.24
C TYR A 104 16.78 -10.27 17.12
N ASP A 105 15.55 -10.80 17.07
CA ASP A 105 14.39 -10.16 17.71
C ASP A 105 14.60 -9.90 19.22
N GLU A 106 15.02 -10.91 19.98
CA GLU A 106 15.27 -10.80 21.42
C GLU A 106 16.38 -9.77 21.73
N ARG A 107 17.49 -9.84 20.98
CA ARG A 107 18.63 -8.94 21.16
C ARG A 107 18.29 -7.50 20.82
N PHE A 108 17.53 -7.27 19.74
CA PHE A 108 17.08 -5.94 19.36
C PHE A 108 16.09 -5.36 20.37
N ARG A 109 15.24 -6.20 20.97
CA ARG A 109 14.32 -5.78 22.03
C ARG A 109 15.05 -5.33 23.29
N GLU A 110 16.14 -5.99 23.65
CA GLU A 110 16.93 -5.67 24.85
C GLU A 110 17.91 -4.52 24.64
N SER A 111 18.69 -4.57 23.55
CA SER A 111 19.83 -3.69 23.31
C SER A 111 19.63 -2.69 22.17
N GLY A 112 18.52 -2.78 21.43
CA GLY A 112 18.31 -2.01 20.22
C GLY A 112 19.12 -2.55 19.05
N ILE A 113 19.16 -1.79 17.96
CA ILE A 113 19.99 -2.07 16.79
C ILE A 113 21.22 -1.17 16.88
N PRO A 114 22.44 -1.73 17.06
CA PRO A 114 23.64 -0.95 17.29
C PRO A 114 23.85 0.15 16.24
N GLU A 115 24.03 1.39 16.70
CA GLU A 115 24.24 2.59 15.88
C GLU A 115 23.09 2.95 14.92
N LEU A 116 21.92 2.32 15.04
CA LEU A 116 20.75 2.61 14.22
C LEU A 116 19.51 2.97 15.04
N LEU A 117 19.09 2.10 15.96
CA LEU A 117 17.90 2.31 16.80
C LEU A 117 18.20 1.96 18.26
N SER A 118 17.72 2.78 19.20
CA SER A 118 17.76 2.43 20.62
C SER A 118 16.74 1.31 20.94
N PRO A 119 16.80 0.64 22.11
CA PRO A 119 15.77 -0.31 22.52
C PRO A 119 14.36 0.30 22.50
N THR A 120 14.24 1.57 22.89
CA THR A 120 12.96 2.30 22.90
C THR A 120 12.49 2.62 21.48
N GLY A 121 13.40 3.04 20.60
CA GLY A 121 13.14 3.29 19.19
C GLY A 121 12.68 2.01 18.48
N PHE A 122 13.41 0.92 18.65
CA PHE A 122 13.06 -0.40 18.13
C PHE A 122 11.70 -0.89 18.65
N ASN A 123 11.45 -0.82 19.96
CA ASN A 123 10.15 -1.21 20.54
C ASN A 123 8.99 -0.38 19.97
N THR A 124 9.21 0.90 19.70
CA THR A 124 8.19 1.77 19.09
C THR A 124 7.97 1.40 17.62
N ALA A 125 9.04 1.30 16.85
CA ALA A 125 9.02 1.15 15.40
C ALA A 125 8.65 -0.27 14.92
N TRP A 126 9.11 -1.28 15.65
CA TRP A 126 8.82 -2.68 15.36
C TRP A 126 7.70 -3.19 16.26
N SER A 127 7.98 -3.46 17.54
CA SER A 127 7.07 -4.23 18.40
C SER A 127 5.68 -3.60 18.52
N LYS A 128 5.58 -2.34 18.94
CA LYS A 128 4.29 -1.66 19.15
C LYS A 128 3.58 -1.32 17.85
N TYR A 129 4.31 -0.76 16.88
CA TYR A 129 3.70 -0.33 15.63
C TYR A 129 3.25 -1.53 14.78
N GLN A 130 4.08 -2.58 14.68
CA GLN A 130 3.70 -3.81 13.99
C GLN A 130 2.52 -4.49 14.67
N GLN A 131 2.49 -4.57 16.00
CA GLN A 131 1.35 -5.11 16.76
C GLN A 131 0.06 -4.35 16.43
N LEU A 132 0.11 -3.01 16.42
CA LEU A 132 -1.04 -2.19 16.03
C LEU A 132 -1.53 -2.51 14.61
N MET A 133 -0.60 -2.70 13.66
CA MET A 133 -0.99 -3.01 12.27
C MET A 133 -1.68 -4.38 12.18
N VAL A 134 -1.14 -5.41 12.83
CA VAL A 134 -1.74 -6.75 12.79
C VAL A 134 -3.05 -6.80 13.56
N ASP A 135 -3.18 -6.12 14.70
CA ASP A 135 -4.44 -6.03 15.47
C ASP A 135 -5.54 -5.37 14.64
N LYS A 136 -5.22 -4.24 13.98
CA LYS A 136 -6.16 -3.56 13.09
C LYS A 136 -6.48 -4.37 11.85
N LEU A 137 -5.52 -5.13 11.32
CA LEU A 137 -5.81 -6.05 10.23
C LEU A 137 -6.77 -7.15 10.67
N ASN A 138 -6.52 -7.79 11.82
CA ASN A 138 -7.37 -8.81 12.40
C ASN A 138 -8.82 -8.31 12.59
N GLU A 139 -9.02 -7.09 13.10
CA GLU A 139 -10.34 -6.45 13.19
C GLU A 139 -11.04 -6.33 11.82
N LYS A 140 -10.29 -6.06 10.74
CA LYS A 140 -10.81 -5.86 9.39
C LYS A 140 -11.16 -7.15 8.67
N VAL A 141 -10.41 -8.23 8.93
CA VAL A 141 -10.55 -9.51 8.22
C VAL A 141 -11.34 -10.55 9.00
N ALA A 142 -11.66 -10.31 10.26
CA ALA A 142 -12.42 -11.23 11.11
C ALA A 142 -13.72 -11.71 10.44
N GLY A 143 -13.88 -13.03 10.29
CA GLY A 143 -15.05 -13.64 9.69
C GLY A 143 -15.15 -13.48 8.16
N THR A 144 -14.08 -13.00 7.51
CA THR A 144 -13.97 -12.91 6.05
C THR A 144 -13.10 -14.03 5.49
N ALA A 145 -13.13 -14.24 4.17
CA ALA A 145 -12.24 -15.21 3.51
C ALA A 145 -10.74 -14.82 3.55
N LEU A 146 -10.41 -13.63 4.05
CA LEU A 146 -9.06 -13.10 4.14
C LEU A 146 -8.41 -13.35 5.51
N GLU A 147 -9.16 -13.90 6.48
CA GLU A 147 -8.71 -14.07 7.87
C GLU A 147 -7.45 -14.93 7.99
N ASP A 148 -7.31 -15.95 7.15
CA ASP A 148 -6.17 -16.89 7.17
C ASP A 148 -5.09 -16.57 6.10
N ASP A 149 -5.26 -15.51 5.32
CA ASP A 149 -4.30 -15.12 4.28
C ASP A 149 -3.06 -14.44 4.87
N SER A 150 -1.91 -14.50 4.19
CA SER A 150 -0.76 -13.68 4.61
C SER A 150 -1.03 -12.18 4.43
N THR A 151 -0.35 -11.30 5.19
CA THR A 151 -0.46 -9.84 5.04
C THR A 151 -0.21 -9.38 3.60
N GLN A 152 0.78 -9.97 2.93
CA GLN A 152 1.08 -9.73 1.52
C GLN A 152 -0.11 -10.13 0.61
N THR A 153 -0.69 -11.32 0.83
CA THR A 153 -1.84 -11.81 0.06
C THR A 153 -3.06 -10.94 0.26
N VAL A 154 -3.34 -10.52 1.50
CA VAL A 154 -4.44 -9.60 1.80
C VAL A 154 -4.23 -8.26 1.09
N ALA A 155 -3.02 -7.70 1.12
CA ALA A 155 -2.71 -6.46 0.41
C ALA A 155 -2.96 -6.61 -1.10
N VAL A 156 -2.51 -7.68 -1.73
CA VAL A 156 -2.76 -7.92 -3.16
C VAL A 156 -4.26 -8.05 -3.46
N LYS A 157 -5.00 -8.88 -2.70
CA LYS A 157 -6.43 -9.12 -2.93
C LYS A 157 -7.29 -7.86 -2.72
N THR A 158 -6.86 -6.94 -1.87
CA THR A 158 -7.60 -5.72 -1.50
C THR A 158 -7.14 -4.45 -2.24
N ALA A 159 -6.09 -4.53 -3.06
CA ALA A 159 -5.48 -3.36 -3.69
C ALA A 159 -6.43 -2.59 -4.62
N ARG A 160 -7.24 -3.30 -5.41
CA ARG A 160 -8.07 -2.71 -6.47
C ARG A 160 -9.34 -2.05 -5.95
N GLU A 161 -9.95 -2.61 -4.92
CA GLU A 161 -11.30 -2.24 -4.49
C GLU A 161 -11.28 -1.08 -3.48
N PRO A 162 -11.94 0.06 -3.77
CA PRO A 162 -11.92 1.23 -2.88
C PRO A 162 -12.51 0.95 -1.49
N LEU A 163 -13.50 0.06 -1.39
CA LEU A 163 -14.14 -0.30 -0.11
C LEU A 163 -13.16 -1.02 0.83
N PHE A 164 -12.20 -1.77 0.28
CA PHE A 164 -11.16 -2.44 1.05
C PHE A 164 -9.90 -1.60 1.22
N ALA A 165 -9.93 -0.30 0.87
CA ALA A 165 -8.74 0.54 0.91
C ALA A 165 -8.11 0.64 2.31
N SER A 166 -8.91 0.60 3.36
CA SER A 166 -8.41 0.57 4.75
C SER A 166 -7.76 -0.77 5.11
N THR A 167 -8.35 -1.89 4.67
CA THR A 167 -7.76 -3.23 4.87
C THR A 167 -6.43 -3.34 4.13
N PHE A 168 -6.37 -2.85 2.89
CA PHE A 168 -5.13 -2.74 2.12
C PHE A 168 -4.06 -1.97 2.88
N ASN A 169 -4.39 -0.81 3.46
CA ASN A 169 -3.41 0.03 4.14
C ASN A 169 -2.76 -0.71 5.32
N TYR A 170 -3.54 -1.39 6.18
CA TYR A 170 -2.98 -2.13 7.32
C TYR A 170 -2.17 -3.34 6.87
N ALA A 171 -2.66 -4.08 5.87
CA ALA A 171 -1.96 -5.24 5.32
C ALA A 171 -0.62 -4.85 4.65
N SER A 172 -0.65 -3.82 3.81
CA SER A 172 0.53 -3.30 3.11
C SER A 172 1.52 -2.69 4.10
N MET A 173 1.07 -1.92 5.10
CA MET A 173 1.95 -1.36 6.11
C MET A 173 2.64 -2.45 6.96
N ALA A 174 1.89 -3.48 7.38
CA ALA A 174 2.46 -4.61 8.11
C ALA A 174 3.50 -5.36 7.27
N PHE A 175 3.23 -5.59 5.98
CA PHE A 175 4.16 -6.21 5.05
C PHE A 175 5.41 -5.35 4.84
N ASN A 176 5.24 -4.06 4.53
CA ASN A 176 6.35 -3.16 4.23
C ASN A 176 7.27 -2.96 5.44
N ASN A 177 6.70 -2.78 6.64
CA ASN A 177 7.47 -2.61 7.86
C ASN A 177 8.25 -3.88 8.21
N HIS A 178 7.63 -5.06 8.06
CA HIS A 178 8.34 -6.33 8.24
C HIS A 178 9.48 -6.49 7.23
N PHE A 179 9.26 -6.17 5.96
CA PHE A 179 10.28 -6.24 4.92
C PHE A 179 11.50 -5.38 5.24
N PHE A 180 11.28 -4.18 5.77
CA PHE A 180 12.34 -3.28 6.25
C PHE A 180 13.15 -3.91 7.40
N PHE A 181 12.50 -4.34 8.48
CA PHE A 181 13.20 -4.90 9.65
C PHE A 181 13.90 -6.24 9.35
N GLN A 182 13.33 -7.06 8.47
CA GLN A 182 13.96 -8.31 8.04
C GLN A 182 15.28 -8.06 7.30
N SER A 183 15.42 -6.90 6.65
CA SER A 183 16.66 -6.49 5.95
C SER A 183 17.69 -5.80 6.86
N ILE A 184 17.52 -5.80 8.18
CA ILE A 184 18.47 -5.19 9.13
C ILE A 184 19.23 -6.25 9.91
N THR A 185 20.48 -5.95 10.25
CA THR A 185 21.36 -6.81 11.05
C THR A 185 22.12 -6.00 12.11
N ASP A 186 22.70 -6.71 13.08
CA ASP A 186 23.49 -6.15 14.19
C ASP A 186 24.93 -5.79 13.81
N ARG A 187 25.36 -6.17 12.60
CA ARG A 187 26.74 -6.05 12.12
C ARG A 187 26.78 -5.55 10.68
N GLU A 188 27.91 -5.02 10.26
CA GLU A 188 28.09 -4.71 8.85
C GLU A 188 28.21 -6.00 8.04
N THR A 189 27.47 -6.07 6.94
CA THR A 189 27.60 -7.15 5.96
C THR A 189 28.04 -6.56 4.63
N SER A 190 28.68 -7.37 3.79
CA SER A 190 29.07 -6.96 2.45
C SER A 190 28.08 -7.47 1.40
N MET A 191 27.87 -6.64 0.38
CA MET A 191 27.14 -7.03 -0.82
C MET A 191 27.93 -8.13 -1.57
N SER A 192 27.23 -9.09 -2.16
CA SER A 192 27.86 -10.08 -3.04
C SER A 192 28.44 -9.40 -4.29
N ASN A 193 29.51 -9.98 -4.85
CA ASN A 193 30.13 -9.45 -6.07
C ASN A 193 29.15 -9.49 -7.26
N GLU A 194 28.27 -10.48 -7.31
CA GLU A 194 27.30 -10.63 -8.39
C GLU A 194 26.19 -9.58 -8.33
N LEU A 195 25.67 -9.29 -7.13
CA LEU A 195 24.71 -8.19 -6.95
C LEU A 195 25.37 -6.84 -7.21
N ALA A 196 26.61 -6.66 -6.75
CA ALA A 196 27.39 -5.45 -6.99
C ALA A 196 27.57 -5.16 -8.49
N ALA A 197 27.96 -6.17 -9.27
CA ALA A 197 28.11 -6.06 -10.72
C ALA A 197 26.77 -5.77 -11.42
N SER A 198 25.69 -6.43 -10.98
CA SER A 198 24.35 -6.22 -11.53
C SER A 198 23.83 -4.79 -11.27
N LEU A 199 24.02 -4.27 -10.06
CA LEU A 199 23.65 -2.89 -9.71
C LEU A 199 24.51 -1.87 -10.48
N THR A 200 25.81 -2.11 -10.61
CA THR A 200 26.73 -1.28 -11.39
C THR A 200 26.28 -1.19 -12.86
N THR A 201 25.74 -2.27 -13.42
CA THR A 201 25.20 -2.26 -14.79
C THR A 201 23.98 -1.35 -14.92
N SER A 202 23.15 -1.22 -13.87
CA SER A 202 21.94 -0.39 -13.90
C SER A 202 22.18 1.07 -13.49
N PHE A 203 23.10 1.33 -12.56
CA PHE A 203 23.34 2.63 -11.94
C PHE A 203 24.73 3.22 -12.24
N SER A 204 25.51 2.61 -13.13
CA SER A 204 26.90 2.97 -13.47
C SER A 204 27.94 2.73 -12.37
N SER A 205 27.61 2.92 -11.10
CA SER A 205 28.45 2.55 -9.96
C SER A 205 27.63 2.30 -8.69
N LEU A 206 28.22 1.60 -7.72
CA LEU A 206 27.60 1.40 -6.41
C LEU A 206 27.50 2.70 -5.59
N ASP A 207 28.45 3.61 -5.75
CA ASP A 207 28.43 4.89 -5.06
C ASP A 207 27.29 5.78 -5.58
N ILE A 208 27.07 5.79 -6.90
CA ILE A 208 25.92 6.48 -7.51
C ILE A 208 24.62 5.84 -7.04
N PHE A 209 24.53 4.50 -7.04
CA PHE A 209 23.36 3.80 -6.51
C PHE A 209 23.05 4.20 -5.06
N LYS A 210 24.05 4.17 -4.17
CA LYS A 210 23.88 4.60 -2.77
C LYS A 210 23.41 6.04 -2.71
N ALA A 211 24.08 6.95 -3.42
CA ALA A 211 23.75 8.37 -3.41
C ALA A 211 22.32 8.63 -3.87
N ASP A 212 21.91 8.05 -5.00
CA ASP A 212 20.55 8.21 -5.56
C ASP A 212 19.49 7.60 -4.64
N PHE A 213 19.75 6.43 -4.06
CA PHE A 213 18.82 5.77 -3.15
C PHE A 213 18.59 6.60 -1.88
N LEU A 214 19.67 7.04 -1.22
CA LEU A 214 19.58 7.84 -0.01
C LEU A 214 18.99 9.23 -0.30
N ALA A 215 19.38 9.87 -1.42
CA ALA A 215 18.82 11.15 -1.83
C ALA A 215 17.31 11.06 -2.12
N THR A 216 16.85 9.97 -2.76
CA THR A 216 15.41 9.73 -2.98
C THR A 216 14.66 9.58 -1.65
N ALA A 217 15.23 8.82 -0.70
CA ALA A 217 14.64 8.64 0.62
C ALA A 217 14.62 9.93 1.44
N GLU A 218 15.68 10.73 1.38
CA GLU A 218 15.79 12.03 2.05
C GLU A 218 14.77 13.02 1.47
N ALA A 219 14.73 13.16 0.14
CA ALA A 219 13.86 14.08 -0.59
C ALA A 219 12.36 13.76 -0.47
N MET A 220 12.00 12.53 -0.11
CA MET A 220 10.60 12.13 0.08
C MET A 220 9.98 12.93 1.24
N PHE A 221 9.16 13.92 0.88
CA PHE A 221 8.46 14.77 1.83
C PHE A 221 7.19 14.09 2.32
N GLY A 222 7.31 13.35 3.41
CA GLY A 222 6.23 12.62 4.05
C GLY A 222 6.59 11.15 4.33
N PRO A 223 5.72 10.44 5.07
CA PRO A 223 5.94 9.05 5.41
C PRO A 223 5.77 8.14 4.19
N GLY A 224 6.63 7.13 4.09
CA GLY A 224 6.59 6.16 3.02
C GLY A 224 7.76 5.20 3.09
N PHE A 225 8.03 4.57 1.94
CA PHE A 225 9.08 3.59 1.76
C PHE A 225 9.82 3.86 0.46
N VAL A 226 11.12 3.61 0.44
CA VAL A 226 11.91 3.60 -0.80
C VAL A 226 12.46 2.20 -1.03
N TRP A 227 12.25 1.70 -2.24
CA TRP A 227 12.50 0.32 -2.62
C TRP A 227 13.56 0.23 -3.70
N LEU A 228 14.44 -0.76 -3.58
CA LEU A 228 15.20 -1.29 -4.71
C LEU A 228 14.40 -2.45 -5.28
N VAL A 229 14.03 -2.34 -6.55
CA VAL A 229 13.24 -3.36 -7.22
C VAL A 229 13.92 -3.84 -8.50
N TRP A 230 13.82 -5.13 -8.76
CA TRP A 230 14.12 -5.68 -10.08
C TRP A 230 12.87 -5.53 -10.95
N HIS A 231 12.98 -4.75 -12.02
CA HIS A 231 11.91 -4.55 -12.99
C HIS A 231 12.13 -5.47 -14.18
N ARG A 232 11.44 -6.61 -14.18
CA ARG A 232 11.43 -7.58 -15.28
C ARG A 232 10.57 -7.03 -16.42
N GLN A 233 11.21 -6.73 -17.55
CA GLN A 233 10.53 -6.15 -18.71
C GLN A 233 9.84 -7.22 -19.57
N SER A 234 10.43 -8.41 -19.66
CA SER A 234 9.86 -9.53 -20.42
C SER A 234 10.28 -10.87 -19.81
N TYR A 235 9.29 -11.72 -19.52
CA TYR A 235 9.52 -13.11 -19.10
C TYR A 235 10.22 -13.94 -20.17
N ALA A 236 10.03 -13.62 -21.45
CA ALA A 236 10.58 -14.39 -22.55
C ALA A 236 12.08 -14.11 -22.78
N LEU A 237 12.54 -12.93 -22.37
CA LEU A 237 13.90 -12.47 -22.66
C LEU A 237 14.84 -12.51 -21.44
N ASN A 238 14.33 -12.85 -20.25
CA ASN A 238 15.07 -12.76 -18.98
C ASN A 238 15.79 -11.42 -18.82
N GLN A 239 15.17 -10.35 -19.33
CA GLN A 239 15.73 -8.99 -19.33
C GLN A 239 14.97 -8.15 -18.32
N GLY A 240 15.74 -7.43 -17.51
CA GLY A 240 15.25 -6.46 -16.56
C GLY A 240 16.33 -5.48 -16.18
N SER A 241 15.97 -4.53 -15.34
CA SER A 241 16.90 -3.55 -14.79
C SER A 241 16.52 -3.26 -13.34
N TRP A 242 17.50 -2.87 -12.54
CA TRP A 242 17.22 -2.34 -11.21
C TRP A 242 16.61 -0.95 -11.31
N LYS A 243 15.64 -0.68 -10.44
CA LYS A 243 15.01 0.64 -10.30
C LYS A 243 14.85 0.99 -8.83
N ILE A 244 14.93 2.29 -8.54
CA ILE A 244 14.56 2.86 -7.24
C ILE A 244 13.10 3.32 -7.36
N VAL A 245 12.25 2.84 -6.46
CA VAL A 245 10.81 3.14 -6.46
C VAL A 245 10.42 3.68 -5.09
N PRO A 246 10.01 4.94 -4.98
CA PRO A 246 9.35 5.43 -3.78
C PRO A 246 7.88 4.98 -3.76
N THR A 247 7.34 4.77 -2.56
CA THR A 247 5.90 4.53 -2.33
C THR A 247 5.47 5.33 -1.11
N TYR A 248 4.49 6.20 -1.26
CA TYR A 248 3.98 7.05 -0.18
C TYR A 248 2.99 6.30 0.70
N LEU A 249 2.95 6.66 1.99
CA LEU A 249 2.05 6.10 2.99
C LEU A 249 2.17 4.56 3.07
N ALA A 250 1.10 3.85 2.68
CA ALA A 250 1.00 2.40 2.66
C ALA A 250 1.05 1.83 1.23
N GLY A 251 1.61 2.57 0.28
CA GLY A 251 1.79 2.10 -1.09
C GLY A 251 2.61 0.82 -1.15
N SER A 252 2.39 -0.01 -2.18
CA SER A 252 3.03 -1.31 -2.30
C SER A 252 3.91 -1.39 -3.56
N PRO A 253 5.13 -1.96 -3.47
CA PRO A 253 5.98 -2.19 -4.64
C PRO A 253 5.54 -3.42 -5.45
N LEU A 254 4.57 -4.20 -4.96
CA LEU A 254 4.16 -5.46 -5.57
C LEU A 254 3.40 -5.23 -6.89
N SER A 255 3.79 -5.95 -7.95
CA SER A 255 3.16 -5.83 -9.29
C SER A 255 1.65 -6.03 -9.25
N ASP A 256 1.18 -7.02 -8.48
CA ASP A 256 -0.25 -7.35 -8.39
C ASP A 256 -1.04 -6.32 -7.56
N ALA A 257 -0.34 -5.47 -6.82
CA ALA A 257 -0.90 -4.34 -6.08
C ALA A 257 -0.65 -2.98 -6.76
N HIS A 258 -0.31 -2.96 -8.06
CA HIS A 258 0.02 -1.73 -8.80
C HIS A 258 -1.04 -0.61 -8.70
N TRP A 259 -2.33 -0.95 -8.53
CA TRP A 259 -3.41 0.00 -8.26
C TRP A 259 -3.13 0.93 -7.07
N ARG A 260 -2.24 0.50 -6.18
CA ARG A 260 -1.86 1.15 -4.94
C ARG A 260 -0.34 1.23 -4.78
N GLN A 261 0.38 1.43 -5.88
CA GLN A 261 1.81 1.71 -5.81
C GLN A 261 2.10 3.05 -5.11
N GLN A 262 1.26 4.07 -5.37
CA GLN A 262 1.37 5.41 -4.78
C GLN A 262 2.79 6.01 -4.90
N PRO A 263 3.36 6.12 -6.11
CA PRO A 263 4.77 6.46 -6.29
C PRO A 263 5.08 7.95 -6.12
N VAL A 264 4.07 8.81 -6.11
CA VAL A 264 4.23 10.27 -6.06
C VAL A 264 3.28 10.87 -5.03
N ASP A 265 3.70 11.98 -4.42
CA ASP A 265 2.83 12.79 -3.57
C ASP A 265 1.82 13.57 -4.42
N MET A 266 0.54 13.19 -4.34
CA MET A 266 -0.52 13.82 -5.13
C MET A 266 -0.82 15.27 -4.72
N ASN A 267 -0.35 15.74 -3.55
CA ASN A 267 -0.58 17.13 -3.12
C ASN A 267 0.40 18.12 -3.77
N THR A 268 1.58 17.65 -4.17
CA THR A 268 2.63 18.47 -4.80
C THR A 268 2.72 18.27 -6.31
N GLN A 269 1.98 17.28 -6.83
CA GLN A 269 1.91 17.01 -8.26
C GLN A 269 0.76 17.80 -8.93
N ASN A 270 1.10 18.52 -9.98
CA ASN A 270 0.16 19.08 -10.95
C ASN A 270 0.49 18.54 -12.36
N ALA A 271 -0.39 18.77 -13.34
CA ALA A 271 -0.19 18.31 -14.72
C ALA A 271 1.09 18.86 -15.40
N LEU A 272 1.79 19.81 -14.78
CA LEU A 272 3.04 20.37 -15.29
C LEU A 272 4.27 19.78 -14.58
N SER A 273 4.14 19.28 -13.35
CA SER A 273 5.25 18.75 -12.55
C SER A 273 5.59 17.28 -12.85
N ALA A 274 4.69 16.54 -13.48
CA ALA A 274 4.94 15.19 -14.00
C ALA A 274 5.66 15.24 -15.38
N GLY A 275 6.75 16.00 -15.48
CA GLY A 275 7.55 16.11 -16.70
C GLY A 275 6.84 16.78 -17.90
N GLY A 276 5.87 17.66 -17.65
CA GLY A 276 5.13 18.37 -18.70
C GLY A 276 4.11 17.51 -19.47
N LEU A 277 3.82 16.29 -19.01
CA LEU A 277 2.81 15.43 -19.60
C LEU A 277 1.43 15.81 -19.06
N SER A 278 0.49 16.08 -19.96
CA SER A 278 -0.89 16.43 -19.60
C SER A 278 -1.49 15.32 -18.70
N GLY A 279 -2.47 15.65 -17.85
CA GLY A 279 -3.11 14.65 -16.98
C GLY A 279 -3.68 13.45 -17.75
N ALA A 280 -3.99 13.61 -19.05
CA ALA A 280 -4.37 12.52 -19.94
C ALA A 280 -3.18 11.65 -20.37
N ASP A 281 -1.99 12.21 -20.51
CA ASP A 281 -0.76 11.48 -20.87
C ASP A 281 -0.15 10.74 -19.68
N TYR A 282 -0.27 11.27 -18.45
CA TYR A 282 0.06 10.50 -17.24
C TYR A 282 -0.85 9.26 -17.10
N VAL A 283 -2.15 9.42 -17.38
CA VAL A 283 -3.10 8.30 -17.42
C VAL A 283 -2.78 7.34 -18.56
N ARG A 284 -2.35 7.80 -19.75
CA ARG A 284 -1.91 6.92 -20.85
C ARG A 284 -0.58 6.22 -20.57
N GLN A 285 0.36 6.85 -19.87
CA GLN A 285 1.63 6.21 -19.50
C GLN A 285 1.39 5.08 -18.48
N ASN A 286 0.35 5.22 -17.65
CA ASN A 286 -0.15 4.18 -16.74
C ASN A 286 -1.30 3.31 -17.30
N GLN A 287 -1.79 3.59 -18.51
CA GLN A 287 -2.76 2.78 -19.25
C GLN A 287 -2.15 2.37 -20.58
N ILE A 288 -1.53 1.19 -20.58
CA ILE A 288 -0.90 0.63 -21.77
C ILE A 288 -1.97 0.36 -22.84
N GLN A 289 -1.70 0.85 -24.05
CA GLN A 289 -2.52 0.60 -25.23
C GLN A 289 -2.57 -0.90 -25.53
N ASN A 290 -3.76 -1.48 -25.43
CA ASN A 290 -4.01 -2.83 -25.92
C ASN A 290 -3.83 -2.86 -27.45
N SER A 291 -2.85 -3.61 -27.93
CA SER A 291 -2.83 -4.04 -29.33
C SER A 291 -4.03 -4.97 -29.55
N ALA A 292 -4.90 -4.63 -30.48
CA ALA A 292 -6.16 -5.34 -30.71
C ALA A 292 -5.90 -6.82 -31.07
N GLY A 293 -6.55 -7.74 -30.34
CA GLY A 293 -6.68 -9.16 -30.74
C GLY A 293 -6.26 -10.24 -29.72
N VAL A 294 -5.58 -9.90 -28.61
CA VAL A 294 -4.97 -10.93 -27.73
C VAL A 294 -5.68 -11.12 -26.37
N THR A 295 -6.63 -10.25 -25.99
CA THR A 295 -7.24 -10.26 -24.65
C THR A 295 -8.78 -10.19 -24.70
N GLY A 296 -9.43 -11.36 -24.70
CA GLY A 296 -10.88 -11.46 -24.47
C GLY A 296 -11.20 -11.79 -22.99
N PRO A 297 -12.38 -11.37 -22.46
CA PRO A 297 -12.85 -11.68 -21.11
C PRO A 297 -13.12 -13.18 -20.84
N HIS A 298 -12.79 -14.07 -21.78
CA HIS A 298 -12.86 -15.52 -21.61
C HIS A 298 -11.56 -16.25 -22.02
N SER A 299 -10.49 -15.54 -22.38
CA SER A 299 -9.20 -16.15 -22.73
C SER A 299 -8.37 -16.47 -21.48
N ALA A 300 -7.62 -17.58 -21.46
CA ALA A 300 -6.74 -17.95 -20.35
C ALA A 300 -5.66 -16.87 -20.08
N ALA A 301 -5.07 -16.32 -21.15
CA ALA A 301 -4.16 -15.18 -21.06
C ALA A 301 -4.85 -13.90 -20.54
N GLY A 302 -6.07 -13.63 -21.00
CA GLY A 302 -6.87 -12.50 -20.53
C GLY A 302 -7.48 -12.68 -19.15
N GLN A 303 -7.50 -13.87 -18.55
CA GLN A 303 -7.80 -14.12 -17.13
C GLN A 303 -6.54 -13.93 -16.26
N ALA A 304 -5.39 -14.44 -16.72
CA ALA A 304 -4.11 -14.26 -16.05
C ALA A 304 -3.61 -12.79 -16.06
N ALA A 305 -3.98 -12.00 -17.08
CA ALA A 305 -3.58 -10.60 -17.20
C ALA A 305 -4.48 -9.59 -16.46
N ARG A 306 -5.62 -9.99 -15.86
CA ARG A 306 -6.59 -9.04 -15.25
C ARG A 306 -6.11 -8.37 -13.99
N ASN A 307 -5.19 -9.03 -13.29
CA ASN A 307 -4.63 -8.59 -12.01
C ASN A 307 -3.15 -8.23 -12.12
N ARG A 308 -2.51 -8.45 -13.28
CA ARG A 308 -1.11 -8.09 -13.50
C ARG A 308 -1.00 -6.60 -13.77
N ALA A 309 0.13 -6.01 -13.40
CA ALA A 309 0.47 -4.65 -13.79
C ALA A 309 0.27 -4.46 -15.30
N PRO A 310 -0.29 -3.31 -15.75
CA PRO A 310 -0.43 -3.01 -17.17
C PRO A 310 0.93 -3.26 -17.86
N GLY A 311 0.96 -4.16 -18.84
CA GLY A 311 2.18 -4.46 -19.62
C GLY A 311 2.90 -5.76 -19.26
N GLY A 312 2.47 -6.50 -18.24
CA GLY A 312 3.08 -7.78 -17.89
C GLY A 312 4.50 -7.67 -17.34
N ALA A 313 4.91 -6.47 -16.89
CA ALA A 313 6.16 -6.27 -16.19
C ALA A 313 6.02 -6.70 -14.71
N ASP A 314 6.98 -7.48 -14.24
CA ASP A 314 7.05 -7.90 -12.84
C ASP A 314 8.06 -7.05 -12.08
N ILE A 315 7.62 -6.54 -10.94
CA ILE A 315 8.43 -5.83 -9.96
C ILE A 315 8.71 -6.78 -8.80
N ILE A 316 9.99 -7.04 -8.54
CA ILE A 316 10.44 -7.87 -7.42
C ILE A 316 11.23 -6.98 -6.45
N PRO A 317 10.71 -6.68 -5.25
CA PRO A 317 11.43 -5.89 -4.27
C PRO A 317 12.59 -6.68 -3.65
N ALA A 318 13.76 -6.06 -3.54
CA ALA A 318 14.96 -6.65 -2.95
C ALA A 318 15.38 -5.96 -1.64
N LEU A 319 15.32 -4.63 -1.59
CA LEU A 319 15.68 -3.81 -0.42
C LEU A 319 14.62 -2.73 -0.20
N CYS A 320 14.39 -2.35 1.06
CA CYS A 320 13.46 -1.31 1.47
C CYS A 320 14.05 -0.49 2.60
N VAL A 321 13.84 0.83 2.57
CA VAL A 321 14.00 1.71 3.74
C VAL A 321 12.64 2.28 4.12
N ASN A 322 12.34 2.24 5.42
CA ASN A 322 11.15 2.86 6.00
C ASN A 322 11.49 4.31 6.42
N THR A 323 10.82 5.30 5.83
CA THR A 323 11.06 6.72 6.13
C THR A 323 9.99 7.33 7.05
N TRP A 324 9.08 6.51 7.59
CA TRP A 324 8.09 6.97 8.54
C TRP A 324 8.74 7.49 9.83
N GLU A 325 8.20 8.58 10.35
CA GLU A 325 8.74 9.32 11.49
C GLU A 325 8.82 8.47 12.76
N HIS A 326 7.89 7.53 12.96
CA HIS A 326 7.90 6.63 14.11
C HIS A 326 9.11 5.69 14.16
N VAL A 327 9.85 5.54 13.05
CA VAL A 327 11.07 4.73 12.99
C VAL A 327 12.27 5.52 13.48
N TRP A 328 12.48 6.73 12.95
CA TRP A 328 13.74 7.45 13.13
C TRP A 328 13.65 8.63 14.11
N VAL A 329 12.51 9.32 14.23
CA VAL A 329 12.38 10.49 15.11
C VAL A 329 12.69 10.22 16.58
N PRO A 330 12.33 9.06 17.18
CA PRO A 330 12.66 8.79 18.58
C PRO A 330 14.16 8.84 18.90
N ASP A 331 15.01 8.43 17.96
CA ASP A 331 16.46 8.33 18.17
C ASP A 331 17.25 9.45 17.50
N TRP A 332 16.75 9.99 16.38
CA TRP A 332 17.46 10.95 15.53
C TRP A 332 16.86 12.37 15.57
N GLY A 333 15.78 12.59 16.33
CA GLY A 333 15.09 13.87 16.42
C GLY A 333 14.41 14.27 15.10
N ILE A 334 13.98 15.53 14.98
CA ILE A 334 13.21 16.02 13.82
C ILE A 334 14.07 16.33 12.59
N THR A 335 15.38 16.57 12.78
CA THR A 335 16.32 16.93 11.69
C THR A 335 17.20 15.78 11.26
N GLY A 336 17.26 14.68 12.00
CA GLY A 336 18.24 13.60 11.81
C GLY A 336 17.88 12.56 10.76
N LYS A 337 16.92 12.81 9.86
CA LYS A 337 16.50 11.86 8.81
C LYS A 337 17.70 11.42 7.95
N LYS A 338 18.55 12.37 7.55
CA LYS A 338 19.76 12.08 6.75
C LYS A 338 20.73 11.16 7.47
N ASP A 339 21.03 11.45 8.73
CA ASP A 339 21.97 10.67 9.52
C ASP A 339 21.43 9.26 9.81
N PHE A 340 20.12 9.14 10.05
CA PHE A 340 19.42 7.86 10.12
C PHE A 340 19.59 7.03 8.85
N LEU A 341 19.45 7.65 7.67
CA LEU A 341 19.58 6.96 6.39
C LEU A 341 21.00 6.42 6.15
N GLU A 342 22.03 7.21 6.51
CA GLU A 342 23.43 6.77 6.46
C GLU A 342 23.73 5.66 7.48
N ALA A 343 23.15 5.73 8.68
CA ALA A 343 23.26 4.67 9.67
C ALA A 343 22.55 3.39 9.22
N TRP A 344 21.37 3.51 8.63
CA TRP A 344 20.60 2.39 8.10
C TRP A 344 21.38 1.65 7.02
N TRP A 345 22.02 2.39 6.10
CA TRP A 345 22.82 1.79 5.03
C TRP A 345 23.92 0.85 5.55
N ARG A 346 24.57 1.22 6.66
CA ARG A 346 25.63 0.41 7.30
C ARG A 346 25.10 -0.85 8.00
N ARG A 347 23.80 -0.93 8.25
CA ARG A 347 23.15 -2.05 8.95
C ARG A 347 22.26 -2.89 8.04
N ILE A 348 22.37 -2.71 6.72
CA ILE A 348 21.69 -3.59 5.76
C ILE A 348 22.25 -5.01 5.87
N ASN A 349 21.33 -5.98 5.95
CA ASN A 349 21.65 -7.40 5.84
C ASN A 349 21.68 -7.79 4.36
N TRP A 350 22.83 -7.65 3.72
CA TRP A 350 23.00 -7.97 2.31
C TRP A 350 22.80 -9.45 2.00
N SER A 351 22.99 -10.35 2.97
CA SER A 351 22.68 -11.78 2.77
C SER A 351 21.18 -12.03 2.58
N GLU A 352 20.36 -11.30 3.32
CA GLU A 352 18.90 -11.36 3.21
C GLU A 352 18.39 -10.63 1.96
N VAL A 353 19.02 -9.50 1.59
CA VAL A 353 18.73 -8.85 0.29
C VAL A 353 19.03 -9.83 -0.85
N GLN A 354 20.19 -10.49 -0.80
CA GLN A 354 20.62 -11.44 -1.82
C GLN A 354 19.68 -12.64 -1.97
N SER A 355 19.06 -13.11 -0.88
CA SER A 355 18.12 -14.23 -0.91
C SER A 355 16.84 -13.91 -1.71
N ARG A 356 16.48 -12.63 -1.80
CA ARG A 356 15.31 -12.11 -2.53
C ARG A 356 15.62 -11.76 -3.99
N VAL A 357 16.89 -11.61 -4.35
CA VAL A 357 17.32 -11.24 -5.70
C VAL A 357 17.02 -12.40 -6.67
N PRO A 358 16.25 -12.18 -7.74
CA PRO A 358 15.96 -13.22 -8.71
C PRO A 358 17.23 -13.60 -9.48
N LYS A 359 17.39 -14.88 -9.84
CA LYS A 359 18.60 -15.40 -10.49
C LYS A 359 18.96 -14.67 -11.79
N GLU A 360 17.95 -14.26 -12.54
CA GLU A 360 18.07 -13.48 -13.76
C GLU A 360 18.72 -12.10 -13.55
N ALA A 361 18.57 -11.49 -12.37
CA ALA A 361 19.16 -10.20 -12.08
C ALA A 361 20.69 -10.30 -11.94
N VAL A 362 21.21 -11.43 -11.48
CA VAL A 362 22.65 -11.65 -11.23
C VAL A 362 23.34 -12.48 -12.30
N GLY A 363 22.67 -12.76 -13.42
CA GLY A 363 23.27 -13.43 -14.59
C GLY A 363 23.64 -14.91 -14.38
N LYS A 364 23.19 -15.56 -13.30
CA LYS A 364 23.43 -17.00 -13.08
C LYS A 364 22.43 -17.83 -13.93
N MET A 365 22.71 -17.98 -15.22
CA MET A 365 22.12 -19.04 -16.05
C MET A 365 22.96 -20.31 -15.86
N ASN A 366 22.36 -21.34 -15.25
CA ASN A 366 22.75 -22.75 -15.32
C ASN A 366 24.25 -23.08 -15.28
N SER A 367 24.75 -23.43 -14.09
CA SER A 367 25.81 -24.45 -13.93
C SER A 367 25.18 -25.82 -13.75
#